data_AF-A0A815TE30-F1
#
_entry.id   AF-A0A815TE30-F1
#
_cell.length_a   1.000
_cell.length_b   1.000
_cell.length_c   1.000
_cell.angle_alpha   90.00
_cell.angle_beta   90.00
_cell.angle_gamma   90.00
#
_symmetry.space_group_name_H-M   'P 1'
#
loop_
_entity.id
_entity.type
_entity.pdbx_description
1 polymer ?
#
loop_
_entity_poly.entity_id
_entity_poly.type
_entity_poly.pdbx_seq_one_letter_code
_entity_poly.pdbx_strand_id
1 'polypeptide(L)'
;MMFFFSFPIIEKTELKLDEQEIIWPNGLRRKPDGIRTRRNVSVVTIAAKPFIFVRSGNDCDPSTEVLCPRKKLNDSINDEYENFCCRGYCIDLLQELSKNLSFAYTLHLVADSKYGSCEK
;
A
#
# COMPACT_ATOMS: atom_id res chain seq x y z
N MET A 1 1.53 -71.90 18.76
CA MET A 1 2.05 -70.69 19.42
C MET A 1 1.78 -69.53 18.47
N MET A 2 0.68 -68.80 18.66
CA MET A 2 0.31 -67.67 17.81
C MET A 2 0.53 -66.40 18.63
N PHE A 3 1.53 -65.61 18.25
CA PHE A 3 1.78 -64.30 18.84
C PHE A 3 0.87 -63.28 18.15
N PHE A 4 -0.17 -62.84 18.86
CA PHE A 4 -0.95 -61.68 18.46
C PHE A 4 -0.14 -60.43 18.84
N PHE A 5 0.53 -59.83 17.86
CA PHE A 5 1.02 -58.46 18.01
C PHE A 5 -0.18 -57.51 17.92
N SER A 6 -0.75 -57.20 19.08
CA SER A 6 -1.68 -56.07 19.21
C SER A 6 -0.87 -54.80 19.01
N PHE A 7 -1.00 -54.17 17.85
CA PHE A 7 -0.51 -52.81 17.65
C PHE A 7 -1.34 -51.86 18.52
N PRO A 8 -0.74 -51.04 19.39
CA PRO A 8 -1.48 -50.03 20.10
C PRO A 8 -2.08 -49.07 19.08
N ILE A 9 -3.41 -48.91 19.14
CA ILE A 9 -4.14 -47.90 18.39
C ILE A 9 -3.54 -46.57 18.82
N ILE A 10 -2.89 -45.87 17.88
CA ILE A 10 -2.39 -44.52 18.12
C ILE A 10 -3.63 -43.66 18.37
N GLU A 11 -3.91 -43.38 19.65
CA GLU A 11 -4.96 -42.44 20.00
C GLU A 11 -4.59 -41.10 19.38
N LYS A 12 -5.47 -40.64 18.49
CA LYS A 12 -5.38 -39.37 17.81
C LYS A 12 -5.34 -38.29 18.91
N THR A 13 -4.19 -37.66 19.10
CA THR A 13 -4.05 -36.54 20.02
C THR A 13 -4.92 -35.39 19.51
N GLU A 14 -6.06 -35.18 20.15
CA GLU A 14 -6.91 -34.03 19.89
C GLU A 14 -6.27 -32.83 20.57
N LEU A 15 -5.50 -32.05 19.81
CA LEU A 15 -4.91 -30.81 20.27
C LEU A 15 -6.03 -29.80 20.53
N LYS A 16 -6.40 -29.62 21.80
CA LYS A 16 -7.30 -28.55 22.24
C LYS A 16 -6.48 -27.29 22.51
N LEU A 17 -6.75 -26.25 21.73
CA LEU A 17 -6.16 -24.94 21.93
C LEU A 17 -6.94 -24.21 23.03
N ASP A 18 -6.27 -23.84 24.12
CA ASP A 18 -6.85 -22.92 25.11
C ASP A 18 -6.54 -21.48 24.69
N GLU A 19 -7.54 -20.79 24.15
CA GLU A 19 -7.40 -19.41 23.68
C GLU A 19 -7.01 -18.44 24.82
N GLN A 20 -7.25 -18.80 26.08
CA GLN A 20 -6.96 -17.97 27.26
C GLN A 20 -5.48 -18.02 27.68
N GLU A 21 -4.74 -19.03 27.21
CA GLU A 21 -3.30 -19.19 27.43
C GLU A 21 -2.48 -18.46 26.34
N ILE A 22 -3.10 -18.05 25.23
CA ILE A 22 -2.41 -17.39 24.14
C ILE A 22 -1.94 -15.99 24.57
N ILE A 23 -0.63 -15.77 24.50
CA ILE A 23 0.01 -14.48 24.76
C ILE A 23 0.40 -13.86 23.42
N TRP A 24 -0.26 -12.77 23.05
CA TRP A 24 0.02 -11.97 21.86
C TRP A 24 1.25 -11.05 22.08
N PRO A 25 1.84 -10.48 21.00
CA PRO A 25 2.88 -9.46 21.13
C PRO A 25 2.47 -8.36 22.12
N ASN A 26 3.41 -7.93 22.97
CA ASN A 26 3.21 -7.08 24.15
C ASN A 26 2.54 -7.74 25.36
N GLY A 27 2.49 -9.08 25.43
CA GLY A 27 2.03 -9.79 26.62
C GLY A 27 0.50 -9.81 26.81
N LEU A 28 -0.25 -9.39 25.79
CA LEU A 28 -1.71 -9.28 25.86
C LEU A 28 -2.35 -10.65 25.65
N ARG A 29 -3.34 -11.01 26.47
CA ARG A 29 -4.15 -12.23 26.26
C ARG A 29 -5.35 -12.01 25.35
N ARG A 30 -5.75 -10.74 25.15
CA ARG A 30 -6.83 -10.40 24.22
C ARG A 30 -6.28 -10.41 22.80
N LYS A 31 -6.96 -11.14 21.92
CA LYS A 31 -6.69 -11.11 20.48
C LYS A 31 -6.75 -9.65 20.00
N PRO A 32 -5.68 -9.13 19.37
CA PRO A 32 -5.69 -7.80 18.82
C PRO A 32 -6.65 -7.73 17.63
N ASP A 33 -7.30 -6.57 17.47
CA ASP A 33 -8.06 -6.26 16.27
C ASP A 33 -7.07 -6.26 15.11
N GLY A 34 -7.25 -7.17 14.15
CA GLY A 34 -6.21 -7.63 13.21
C GLY A 34 -5.55 -6.54 12.33
N ILE A 35 -5.66 -6.67 11.01
CA ILE A 35 -5.01 -5.72 10.10
C ILE A 35 -5.69 -4.36 10.26
N ARG A 36 -4.97 -3.40 10.86
CA ARG A 36 -5.37 -2.00 10.86
C ARG A 36 -5.16 -1.45 9.45
N THR A 37 -6.24 -1.13 8.76
CA THR A 37 -6.17 -0.50 7.44
C THR A 37 -5.45 0.83 7.56
N ARG A 38 -4.29 0.97 6.90
CA ARG A 38 -3.57 2.24 6.86
C ARG A 38 -4.44 3.26 6.14
N ARG A 39 -4.57 4.46 6.71
CA ARG A 39 -5.32 5.57 6.10
C ARG A 39 -4.45 6.46 5.20
N ASN A 40 -3.22 6.04 4.88
CA ASN A 40 -2.35 6.76 3.95
C ASN A 40 -2.11 5.90 2.70
N VAL A 41 -2.46 6.42 1.53
CA VAL A 41 -2.39 5.73 0.24
C VAL A 41 -1.40 6.43 -0.67
N SER A 42 -0.43 5.69 -1.21
CA SER A 42 0.47 6.18 -2.26
C SER A 42 -0.21 6.09 -3.63
N VAL A 43 -0.44 7.23 -4.27
CA VAL A 43 -1.10 7.33 -5.57
C VAL A 43 -0.06 7.68 -6.63
N VAL A 44 -0.04 6.90 -7.70
CA VAL A 44 0.84 7.13 -8.84
C VAL A 44 0.01 7.66 -10.01
N THR A 45 0.48 8.71 -10.65
CA THR A 45 -0.21 9.39 -11.75
C THR A 45 0.70 9.60 -12.96
N ILE A 46 0.11 9.91 -14.11
CA ILE A 46 0.79 10.15 -15.38
C ILE A 46 0.28 11.45 -16.03
N ALA A 47 1.16 12.15 -16.74
CA ALA A 47 0.77 13.34 -17.49
C ALA A 47 -0.14 12.95 -18.67
N ALA A 48 -1.42 13.32 -18.61
CA ALA A 48 -2.43 12.89 -19.55
C ALA A 48 -3.42 14.02 -19.83
N LYS A 49 -3.17 14.84 -20.85
CA LYS A 49 -4.12 15.89 -21.27
C LYS A 49 -5.35 15.23 -21.93
N PRO A 50 -6.58 15.67 -21.60
CA PRO A 50 -6.97 16.85 -20.82
C PRO A 50 -7.19 16.59 -19.31
N PHE A 51 -6.94 15.38 -18.81
CA PHE A 51 -7.28 14.97 -17.45
C PHE A 51 -6.30 15.47 -16.38
N ILE A 52 -5.00 15.43 -16.68
CA ILE A 52 -3.92 15.77 -15.75
C ILE A 52 -2.85 16.60 -16.48
N PHE A 53 -2.61 17.80 -15.97
CA PHE A 53 -1.56 18.72 -16.38
C PHE A 53 -0.44 18.72 -15.36
N VAL A 54 0.80 18.75 -15.84
CA VAL A 54 2.00 18.72 -15.01
C VAL A 54 2.84 19.95 -15.33
N ARG A 55 3.27 20.68 -14.31
CA ARG A 55 4.17 21.85 -14.38
C ARG A 55 5.39 21.59 -13.51
N SER A 56 6.60 21.89 -14.00
CA SER A 56 7.80 21.83 -13.15
C SER A 56 7.83 23.03 -12.21
N GLY A 57 8.10 22.80 -10.94
CA GLY A 57 8.11 23.86 -9.92
C GLY A 57 7.92 23.32 -8.50
N ASN A 58 8.45 24.06 -7.53
CA ASN A 58 8.23 23.80 -6.11
C ASN A 58 7.02 24.57 -5.55
N ASP A 59 6.67 25.69 -6.18
CA ASP A 59 5.62 26.59 -5.76
C ASP A 59 4.30 26.20 -6.43
N CYS A 60 3.61 25.22 -5.86
CA CYS A 60 2.29 24.77 -6.32
C CYS A 60 1.17 25.60 -5.68
N ASP A 61 0.17 25.97 -6.47
CA ASP A 61 -1.01 26.66 -5.95
C ASP A 61 -1.86 25.70 -5.10
N PRO A 62 -2.03 25.93 -3.78
CA PRO A 62 -2.64 24.96 -2.87
C PRO A 62 -4.13 24.73 -3.13
N SER A 63 -4.79 25.59 -3.90
CA SER A 63 -6.22 25.49 -4.23
C SER A 63 -6.50 24.56 -5.40
N THR A 64 -5.59 24.46 -6.38
CA THR A 64 -5.83 23.76 -7.66
C THR A 64 -4.73 22.79 -8.04
N GLU A 65 -3.56 22.89 -7.42
CA GLU A 65 -2.40 22.09 -7.74
C GLU A 65 -1.91 21.31 -6.51
N VAL A 66 -1.33 20.14 -6.76
CA VAL A 66 -0.76 19.28 -5.72
C VAL A 66 0.67 18.92 -6.11
N LEU A 67 1.58 18.95 -5.14
CA LEU A 67 2.96 18.54 -5.33
C LEU A 67 3.03 17.03 -5.67
N CYS A 68 3.69 16.71 -6.77
CA CYS A 68 3.84 15.36 -7.30
C CYS A 68 5.31 15.12 -7.72
N PRO A 69 6.19 14.71 -6.80
CA PRO A 69 7.56 14.39 -7.14
C PRO A 69 7.65 13.23 -8.14
N ARG A 70 8.59 13.34 -9.07
CA ARG A 70 8.95 12.30 -10.04
C ARG A 70 10.36 11.82 -9.77
N LYS A 71 10.57 10.50 -9.77
CA LYS A 71 11.91 9.90 -9.69
C LYS A 71 12.63 10.10 -11.03
N LYS A 72 13.87 10.61 -11.00
CA LYS A 72 14.74 10.62 -12.19
C LYS A 72 15.26 9.20 -12.47
N LEU A 73 15.16 8.76 -13.72
CA LEU A 73 15.70 7.48 -14.19
C LEU A 73 17.19 7.61 -14.54
N ASN A 74 17.99 8.14 -13.61
CA ASN A 74 19.43 8.09 -13.75
C ASN A 74 19.90 6.82 -13.04
N ASP A 75 20.67 5.95 -13.70
CA ASP A 75 21.25 4.71 -13.11
C ASP A 75 22.22 4.97 -11.94
N SER A 76 22.35 6.22 -11.52
CA SER A 76 23.17 6.64 -10.39
C SER A 76 22.39 6.42 -9.10
N ILE A 77 23.04 5.78 -8.13
CA ILE A 77 22.55 5.34 -6.80
C ILE A 77 21.86 6.44 -5.95
N ASN A 78 21.87 7.70 -6.40
CA ASN A 78 21.17 8.79 -5.73
C ASN A 78 19.72 8.84 -6.20
N ASP A 79 18.79 8.55 -5.30
CA ASP A 79 17.35 8.75 -5.46
C ASP A 79 17.03 10.25 -5.62
N GLU A 80 17.31 10.80 -6.80
CA GLU A 80 17.06 12.19 -7.13
C GLU A 80 15.60 12.36 -7.57
N TYR A 81 14.83 13.10 -6.77
CA TYR A 81 13.46 13.46 -7.07
C TYR A 81 13.40 14.87 -7.62
N GLU A 82 12.62 15.05 -8.69
CA GLU A 82 12.28 16.34 -9.23
C GLU A 82 10.84 16.67 -8.86
N ASN A 83 10.61 17.86 -8.32
CA ASN A 83 9.31 18.31 -7.89
C ASN A 83 8.51 18.87 -9.07
N PHE A 84 7.26 18.42 -9.17
CA PHE A 84 6.29 18.92 -10.12
C PHE A 84 5.00 19.29 -9.40
N CYS A 85 4.21 20.17 -10.01
CA CYS A 85 2.85 20.49 -9.62
C CYS A 85 1.87 19.83 -10.60
N CYS A 86 0.99 18.99 -10.06
CA CYS A 86 -0.03 18.27 -10.80
C CYS A 86 -1.39 18.93 -10.58
N ARG A 87 -2.15 19.11 -11.66
CA ARG A 87 -3.51 19.67 -11.61
C ARG A 87 -4.43 19.02 -12.64
N GLY A 88 -5.74 19.15 -12.44
CA GLY A 88 -6.75 18.71 -13.40
C GLY A 88 -7.80 17.80 -12.75
N TYR A 89 -8.74 17.34 -13.59
CA TYR A 89 -9.94 16.64 -13.14
C TYR A 89 -9.66 15.44 -12.22
N CYS A 90 -8.64 14.62 -12.54
CA CYS A 90 -8.32 13.46 -11.71
C CYS A 90 -7.74 13.85 -10.34
N ILE A 91 -7.08 15.01 -10.24
CA ILE A 91 -6.53 15.52 -8.98
C ILE A 91 -7.66 16.08 -8.12
N ASP A 92 -8.59 16.83 -8.71
CA ASP A 92 -9.77 17.36 -8.02
C ASP A 92 -10.64 16.22 -7.48
N LEU A 93 -10.87 15.19 -8.31
CA LEU A 93 -11.58 13.99 -7.89
C LEU A 93 -10.86 13.28 -6.73
N LEU A 94 -9.53 13.16 -6.79
CA LEU A 94 -8.75 12.55 -5.72
C LEU A 94 -8.88 13.33 -4.40
N GLN A 95 -8.87 14.66 -4.46
CA GLN A 95 -9.08 15.51 -3.28
C GLN A 95 -10.49 15.33 -2.70
N GLU A 96 -11.53 15.28 -3.52
CA GLU A 96 -12.91 15.04 -3.06
C GLU A 96 -13.07 13.64 -2.44
N LEU A 97 -12.47 12.62 -3.04
CA LEU A 97 -12.44 11.27 -2.47
C LEU A 97 -11.71 11.23 -1.13
N SER A 98 -10.58 11.93 -1.01
CA SER A 98 -9.79 12.04 0.23
C SER A 98 -10.61 12.67 1.36
N LYS A 99 -11.37 13.73 1.07
CA LYS A 99 -12.27 14.38 2.04
C LYS A 99 -13.42 13.44 2.45
N ASN A 100 -14.10 12.83 1.49
CA ASN A 100 -15.28 11.99 1.74
C ASN A 100 -14.96 10.71 2.51
N LEU A 101 -13.83 10.08 2.19
CA LEU A 101 -13.39 8.82 2.81
C LEU A 101 -12.42 9.03 3.98
N SER A 102 -12.02 10.28 4.26
CA SER A 102 -11.10 10.66 5.34
C SER A 102 -9.78 9.87 5.33
N PHE A 103 -9.14 9.79 4.16
CA PHE A 103 -7.79 9.20 3.99
C PHE A 103 -6.78 10.26 3.52
N ALA A 104 -5.53 10.09 3.96
CA ALA A 104 -4.38 10.85 3.48
C ALA A 104 -3.79 10.18 2.23
N TYR A 105 -3.18 10.96 1.35
CA TYR A 105 -2.51 10.41 0.18
C TYR A 105 -1.17 11.07 -0.08
N THR A 106 -0.27 10.34 -0.72
CA THR A 106 0.99 10.85 -1.27
C THR A 106 0.98 10.65 -2.77
N LEU A 107 1.12 11.75 -3.53
CA LEU A 107 1.04 11.72 -4.99
C LEU A 107 2.44 11.66 -5.61
N HIS A 108 2.64 10.76 -6.58
CA HIS A 108 3.90 10.61 -7.31
C HIS A 108 3.63 10.53 -8.81
N LEU A 109 4.52 11.10 -9.62
CA LEU A 109 4.45 10.99 -11.08
C LEU A 109 5.26 9.77 -11.54
N VAL A 110 4.72 9.01 -12.51
CA VAL A 110 5.41 7.83 -13.08
C VAL A 110 6.78 8.26 -13.64
N ALA A 111 7.83 7.49 -13.31
CA ALA A 111 9.19 7.75 -13.78
C ALA A 111 9.31 7.54 -15.30
N ASP A 112 8.76 6.43 -15.81
CA ASP A 112 8.84 6.00 -17.21
C ASP A 112 7.85 6.69 -18.15
N SER A 113 6.91 7.49 -17.64
CA SER A 113 5.82 8.10 -18.42
C SER A 113 5.03 7.11 -19.29
N LYS A 114 4.94 5.84 -18.87
CA LYS A 114 4.19 4.76 -19.55
C LYS A 114 3.08 4.24 -18.63
N TYR A 115 1.97 3.80 -19.22
CA TYR A 115 0.85 3.23 -18.48
C TYR A 115 1.09 1.80 -17.99
N GLY A 116 2.05 1.09 -18.59
CA GLY A 116 2.29 -0.33 -18.39
C GLY A 116 1.77 -1.15 -19.56
N SER A 117 2.66 -1.93 -20.19
CA SER A 117 2.34 -2.88 -21.25
C SER A 117 3.13 -4.16 -21.01
N CYS A 118 2.50 -5.31 -21.20
CA CYS A 118 3.21 -6.59 -21.23
C CYS A 118 3.69 -6.82 -22.67
N GLU A 119 5.00 -6.68 -22.91
CA GLU A 119 5.60 -7.21 -24.14
C GLU A 119 5.80 -8.73 -23.94
N LYS A 120 5.35 -9.51 -24.93
CA LYS A 120 5.44 -10.99 -24.95
C LYS A 120 6.72 -11.43 -25.64
#